data_AF-A0AAD8M8V4-F1
#
_entry.id   AF-A0AAD8M8V4-F1
#
_cell.length_a   1.000
_cell.length_b   1.000
_cell.length_c   1.000
_cell.angle_alpha   90.00
_cell.angle_beta   90.00
_cell.angle_gamma   90.00
#
_symmetry.space_group_name_H-M   'P 1'
#
loop_
_entity.id
_entity.type
_entity.pdbx_description
1 polymer ?
#
loop_
_entity_poly.entity_id
_entity_poly.type
_entity_poly.pdbx_seq_one_letter_code
_entity_poly.pdbx_strand_id
1 'polypeptide(L)'
;MAFRQLEFKHSGPTLLTATNWNNIQHRRSIAACLVQGVYILEEDRQDHRTLHHALAPPWWNSFNFELLPQVLIDDSDSSIFGAIYKFESPLNTSCKCVVAFRGINRCEKLVDDAGAANVWLAGHSLGSLIALLVGRNMVKMGFLVETYLFNPPFASLSRLVERIIKKQISKFMARIIGDVIRA
;
A
#
# COMPACT_ATOMS: atom_id res chain seq x y z
N MET A 1 -16.29 -2.20 22.58
CA MET A 1 -17.21 -2.59 21.48
C MET A 1 -16.77 -2.10 20.08
N ALA A 2 -15.64 -1.39 19.91
CA ALA A 2 -15.21 -0.92 18.58
C ALA A 2 -14.68 -2.03 17.64
N PHE A 3 -14.04 -3.07 18.18
CA PHE A 3 -13.31 -4.08 17.39
C PHE A 3 -14.08 -4.80 16.27
N ARG A 4 -15.40 -5.04 16.41
CA ARG A 4 -16.16 -5.76 15.37
C ARG A 4 -16.22 -5.02 14.03
N GLN A 5 -16.08 -3.69 14.00
CA GLN A 5 -16.10 -2.91 12.76
C GLN A 5 -14.78 -2.97 11.97
N LEU A 6 -13.72 -3.52 12.57
CA LEU A 6 -12.39 -3.61 11.97
C LEU A 6 -12.11 -5.00 11.37
N GLU A 7 -12.95 -5.98 11.68
CA GLU A 7 -12.92 -7.30 11.05
C GLU A 7 -13.37 -7.24 9.58
N PHE A 8 -12.55 -7.81 8.70
CA PHE A 8 -12.86 -7.96 7.27
C PHE A 8 -14.22 -8.63 6.99
N LYS A 9 -14.67 -9.55 7.86
CA LYS A 9 -15.98 -10.22 7.72
C LYS A 9 -17.18 -9.28 7.81
N HIS A 10 -17.02 -8.13 8.48
CA HIS A 10 -18.08 -7.14 8.69
C HIS A 10 -17.95 -5.92 7.78
N SER A 11 -16.72 -5.55 7.40
CA SER A 11 -16.42 -4.28 6.69
C SER A 11 -15.71 -4.45 5.34
N GLY A 12 -15.24 -5.65 5.01
CA GLY A 12 -14.65 -5.98 3.71
C GLY A 12 -15.71 -6.35 2.66
N PRO A 13 -15.39 -6.29 1.35
CA PRO A 13 -16.30 -6.68 0.28
C PRO A 13 -16.33 -8.22 0.14
N THR A 14 -16.89 -8.90 1.13
CA THR A 14 -16.92 -10.37 1.26
C THR A 14 -17.60 -11.11 0.09
N LEU A 15 -18.44 -10.42 -0.68
CA LEU A 15 -19.08 -10.95 -1.89
C LEU A 15 -18.18 -10.89 -3.14
N LEU A 16 -17.02 -10.23 -3.08
CA LEU A 16 -16.07 -10.09 -4.19
C LEU A 16 -15.11 -11.30 -4.22
N THR A 17 -15.68 -12.50 -4.40
CA THR A 17 -14.95 -13.78 -4.38
C THR A 17 -14.27 -14.13 -5.71
N ALA A 18 -14.71 -13.52 -6.82
CA ALA A 18 -14.13 -13.69 -8.14
C ALA A 18 -13.56 -12.35 -8.65
N THR A 19 -12.23 -12.21 -8.63
CA THR A 19 -11.57 -10.98 -9.03
C THR A 19 -11.50 -10.82 -10.55
N ASN A 20 -12.47 -10.09 -11.13
CA ASN A 20 -12.35 -9.60 -12.49
C ASN A 20 -11.32 -8.45 -12.57
N TRP A 21 -10.06 -8.79 -12.87
CA TRP A 21 -8.97 -7.82 -13.03
C TRP A 21 -9.20 -6.78 -14.13
N ASN A 22 -10.05 -7.05 -15.12
CA ASN A 22 -10.37 -6.08 -16.17
C ASN A 22 -11.39 -5.03 -15.68
N ASN A 23 -12.17 -5.33 -14.63
CA ASN A 23 -13.11 -4.40 -14.04
C ASN A 23 -12.41 -3.40 -13.09
N ILE A 24 -12.32 -2.14 -13.52
CA ILE A 24 -11.71 -1.04 -12.76
C ILE A 24 -12.33 -0.83 -11.36
N GLN A 25 -13.62 -1.13 -11.17
CA GLN A 25 -14.26 -1.01 -9.85
C GLN A 25 -13.81 -2.12 -8.91
N HIS A 26 -13.62 -3.35 -9.40
CA HIS A 26 -13.05 -4.44 -8.59
C HIS A 26 -11.61 -4.09 -8.19
N ARG A 27 -10.79 -3.63 -9.14
CA ARG A 27 -9.41 -3.19 -8.85
C ARG A 27 -9.37 -2.07 -7.80
N ARG A 28 -10.26 -1.07 -7.91
CA ARG A 28 -10.38 0.02 -6.93
C ARG A 28 -10.80 -0.48 -5.54
N SER A 29 -11.78 -1.37 -5.44
CA SER A 29 -12.20 -1.95 -4.16
C SER A 29 -11.08 -2.78 -3.51
N ILE A 30 -10.32 -3.55 -4.29
CA ILE A 30 -9.16 -4.31 -3.81
C ILE A 30 -8.05 -3.36 -3.33
N ALA A 31 -7.72 -2.32 -4.10
CA ALA A 31 -6.74 -1.31 -3.68
C ALA A 31 -7.14 -0.62 -2.36
N ALA A 32 -8.44 -0.36 -2.15
CA ALA A 32 -8.96 0.15 -0.88
C ALA A 32 -8.80 -0.86 0.27
N CYS A 33 -9.07 -2.16 0.03
CA CYS A 33 -8.88 -3.21 1.03
C CYS A 33 -7.42 -3.35 1.45
N LEU A 34 -6.49 -3.27 0.50
CA LEU A 34 -5.04 -3.34 0.77
C LEU A 34 -4.56 -2.13 1.57
N VAL A 35 -5.07 -0.92 1.28
CA VAL A 35 -4.82 0.27 2.12
C VAL A 35 -5.39 0.12 3.53
N GLN A 36 -6.60 -0.45 3.67
CA GLN A 36 -7.18 -0.73 4.98
C GLN A 36 -6.38 -1.80 5.74
N GLY A 37 -5.84 -2.80 5.04
CA GLY A 37 -4.90 -3.78 5.60
C GLY A 37 -3.68 -3.14 6.28
N VAL A 38 -3.14 -2.03 5.73
CA VAL A 38 -2.05 -1.26 6.37
C VAL A 38 -2.50 -0.59 7.67
N TYR A 39 -3.72 -0.04 7.73
CA TYR A 39 -4.25 0.54 8.96
C TYR A 39 -4.40 -0.52 10.05
N ILE A 40 -4.99 -1.67 9.73
CA ILE A 40 -5.18 -2.76 10.71
C ILE A 40 -3.84 -3.42 11.09
N LEU A 41 -2.84 -3.43 10.21
CA LEU A 41 -1.50 -3.93 10.51
C LEU A 41 -0.75 -3.05 11.53
N GLU A 42 -0.91 -1.73 11.46
CA GLU A 42 -0.41 -0.81 12.50
C GLU A 42 -1.18 -0.99 13.81
N GLU A 43 -2.50 -1.22 13.76
CA GLU A 43 -3.32 -1.48 14.94
C GLU A 43 -2.95 -2.80 15.63
N ASP A 44 -2.75 -3.87 14.85
CA ASP A 44 -2.23 -5.17 15.31
C ASP A 44 -0.86 -4.99 15.99
N ARG A 45 0.02 -4.12 15.47
CA ARG A 45 1.30 -3.77 16.11
C ARG A 45 1.09 -3.05 17.45
N GLN A 46 0.21 -2.05 17.51
CA GLN A 46 -0.06 -1.28 18.74
C GLN A 46 -0.65 -2.15 19.85
N ASP A 47 -1.59 -3.03 19.50
CA ASP A 47 -2.27 -3.94 20.43
C ASP A 47 -1.54 -5.28 20.61
N HIS A 48 -0.31 -5.41 20.08
CA HIS A 48 0.55 -6.60 20.19
C HIS A 48 -0.10 -7.90 19.69
N ARG A 49 -1.04 -7.78 18.73
CA ARG A 49 -1.73 -8.92 18.12
C ARG A 49 -0.80 -9.63 17.14
N THR A 50 -0.68 -10.94 17.33
CA THR A 50 0.18 -11.79 16.51
C THR A 50 -0.58 -13.02 16.02
N LEU A 51 -0.19 -13.51 14.84
CA LEU A 51 -0.56 -14.81 14.29
C LEU A 51 -2.09 -15.05 14.30
N HIS A 52 -2.61 -15.88 15.19
CA HIS A 52 -4.04 -16.22 15.29
C HIS A 52 -4.94 -15.07 15.76
N HIS A 53 -4.37 -14.02 16.36
CA HIS A 53 -5.11 -12.83 16.81
C HIS A 53 -5.01 -11.65 15.84
N ALA A 54 -4.17 -11.73 14.80
CA ALA A 54 -3.99 -10.64 13.84
C ALA A 54 -5.27 -10.42 13.03
N LEU A 55 -5.76 -9.18 12.99
CA LEU A 55 -6.95 -8.77 12.25
C LEU A 55 -6.62 -8.34 10.81
N ALA A 56 -5.35 -8.04 10.54
CA ALA A 56 -4.88 -7.57 9.25
C ALA A 56 -4.92 -8.62 8.11
N PRO A 57 -4.53 -9.90 8.29
CA PRO A 57 -4.36 -10.85 7.18
C PRO A 57 -5.56 -11.06 6.23
N PRO A 58 -6.82 -11.11 6.72
CA PRO A 58 -7.99 -11.23 5.84
C PRO A 58 -8.13 -10.11 4.80
N TRP A 59 -7.54 -8.92 5.02
CA TRP A 59 -7.65 -7.77 4.11
C TRP A 59 -6.89 -7.96 2.78
N TRP A 60 -5.92 -8.88 2.73
CA TRP A 60 -5.17 -9.22 1.51
C TRP A 60 -5.33 -10.68 1.09
N ASN A 61 -5.35 -11.62 2.04
CA ASN A 61 -5.50 -13.06 1.76
C ASN A 61 -6.78 -13.37 0.96
N SER A 62 -7.87 -12.62 1.21
CA SER A 62 -9.17 -12.78 0.52
C SER A 62 -9.13 -12.47 -0.98
N PHE A 63 -8.03 -11.89 -1.49
CA PHE A 63 -7.84 -11.52 -2.89
C PHE A 63 -6.57 -12.14 -3.51
N ASN A 64 -6.07 -13.24 -2.92
CA ASN A 64 -4.85 -13.96 -3.33
C ASN A 64 -3.59 -13.08 -3.35
N PHE A 65 -3.50 -12.15 -2.39
CA PHE A 65 -2.25 -11.46 -2.08
C PHE A 65 -1.57 -12.10 -0.87
N GLU A 66 -0.25 -12.01 -0.84
CA GLU A 66 0.59 -12.24 0.33
C GLU A 66 1.24 -10.92 0.75
N LEU A 67 1.35 -10.67 2.07
CA LEU A 67 2.14 -9.57 2.61
C LEU A 67 3.63 -9.94 2.56
N LEU A 68 4.44 -9.17 1.84
CA LEU A 68 5.88 -9.36 1.88
C LEU A 68 6.44 -9.04 3.28
N PRO A 69 7.52 -9.70 3.74
CA PRO A 69 8.06 -9.53 5.10
C PRO A 69 8.46 -8.09 5.46
N GLN A 70 8.61 -7.20 4.47
CA GLN A 70 9.21 -5.89 4.60
C GLN A 70 8.15 -4.76 4.64
N VAL A 71 7.57 -4.55 5.82
CA VAL A 71 6.62 -3.45 6.09
C VAL A 71 7.33 -2.10 6.23
N LEU A 72 6.68 -1.00 5.87
CA LEU A 72 7.28 0.34 5.85
C LEU A 72 7.06 1.03 7.20
N ILE A 73 8.16 1.28 7.90
CA ILE A 73 8.16 1.81 9.26
C ILE A 73 8.69 3.25 9.22
N ASP A 74 8.00 4.16 9.90
CA ASP A 74 8.45 5.53 10.12
C ASP A 74 9.58 5.51 11.16
N ASP A 75 10.78 5.96 10.78
CA ASP A 75 11.95 5.99 11.66
C ASP A 75 11.75 6.91 12.90
N SER A 76 10.71 7.77 12.94
CA SER A 76 10.46 8.74 14.03
C SER A 76 9.57 8.24 15.15
N ASP A 77 8.57 7.40 14.88
CA ASP A 77 7.62 6.86 15.86
C ASP A 77 7.48 5.32 15.82
N SER A 78 8.24 4.65 14.94
CA SER A 78 8.19 3.20 14.68
C SER A 78 6.83 2.68 14.23
N SER A 79 5.95 3.53 13.69
CA SER A 79 4.64 3.13 13.17
C SER A 79 4.73 2.64 11.73
N ILE A 80 3.90 1.65 11.37
CA ILE A 80 3.87 1.05 10.02
C ILE A 80 3.04 1.96 9.11
N PHE A 81 3.65 2.74 8.21
CA PHE A 81 2.92 3.66 7.32
C PHE A 81 2.54 3.05 5.96
N GLY A 82 3.10 1.90 5.60
CA GLY A 82 2.82 1.23 4.33
C GLY A 82 3.22 -0.24 4.30
N ALA A 83 2.75 -0.96 3.28
CA ALA A 83 3.04 -2.37 3.07
C ALA A 83 3.19 -2.70 1.57
N ILE A 84 3.81 -3.84 1.29
CA ILE A 84 4.00 -4.37 -0.06
C ILE A 84 3.29 -5.72 -0.13
N TYR A 85 2.37 -5.87 -1.08
CA TYR A 85 1.61 -7.08 -1.30
C TYR A 85 1.99 -7.70 -2.64
N LYS A 86 2.33 -9.00 -2.66
CA LYS A 86 2.59 -9.77 -3.88
C LYS A 86 1.32 -10.53 -4.26
N PHE A 87 0.86 -10.43 -5.50
CA PHE A 87 -0.23 -11.24 -6.01
C PHE A 87 0.28 -12.62 -6.40
N GLU A 88 -0.31 -13.67 -5.84
CA GLU A 88 -0.01 -15.05 -6.24
C GLU A 88 -0.91 -15.44 -7.41
N SER A 89 -0.36 -15.38 -8.63
CA SER A 89 -1.08 -15.75 -9.85
C SER A 89 -0.96 -17.25 -10.12
N PRO A 90 -2.06 -18.03 -10.12
CA PRO A 90 -2.01 -19.47 -10.43
C PRO A 90 -1.61 -19.76 -11.89
N LEU A 91 -1.53 -18.75 -12.74
CA LEU A 91 -1.10 -18.86 -14.14
C LEU A 91 0.32 -18.31 -14.40
N ASN A 92 0.98 -17.74 -13.38
CA ASN A 92 2.34 -17.20 -13.44
C ASN A 92 2.61 -16.14 -14.54
N THR A 93 1.55 -15.56 -15.15
CA THR A 93 1.62 -14.70 -16.33
C THR A 93 1.96 -13.22 -16.05
N SER A 94 1.89 -12.78 -14.80
CA SER A 94 2.37 -11.45 -14.36
C SER A 94 2.48 -11.41 -12.84
N CYS A 95 3.67 -11.17 -12.28
CA CYS A 95 3.81 -10.82 -10.87
C CYS A 95 3.25 -9.40 -10.69
N LYS A 96 2.11 -9.26 -10.00
CA LYS A 96 1.54 -7.93 -9.65
C LYS A 96 1.89 -7.61 -8.22
N CYS A 97 2.57 -6.49 -7.99
CA CYS A 97 2.87 -6.01 -6.65
C CYS A 97 2.04 -4.76 -6.36
N VAL A 98 1.41 -4.68 -5.19
CA VAL A 98 0.68 -3.50 -4.74
C VAL A 98 1.41 -2.88 -3.57
N VAL A 99 1.75 -1.61 -3.68
CA VAL A 99 2.25 -0.80 -2.57
C VAL A 99 1.07 0.00 -2.01
N ALA A 100 0.77 -0.20 -0.74
CA ALA A 100 -0.30 0.50 -0.05
C ALA A 100 0.25 1.43 1.04
N PHE A 101 -0.33 2.63 1.17
CA PHE A 101 0.05 3.64 2.16
C PHE A 101 -1.16 4.13 2.97
N ARG A 102 -1.06 4.14 4.30
CA ARG A 102 -2.06 4.79 5.15
C ARG A 102 -1.81 6.30 5.28
N GLY A 103 -2.84 7.05 5.67
CA GLY A 103 -2.76 8.49 5.93
C GLY A 103 -2.78 8.83 7.41
N ILE A 104 -1.79 9.59 7.86
CA ILE A 104 -1.64 10.21 9.19
C ILE A 104 -0.83 11.50 9.08
N ASN A 105 -0.97 12.41 10.04
CA ASN A 105 -0.28 13.70 10.05
C ASN A 105 1.12 13.63 10.67
N ARG A 106 2.15 13.55 9.82
CA ARG A 106 3.37 14.39 9.90
C ARG A 106 4.23 14.17 8.65
N CYS A 107 4.07 15.05 7.68
CA CYS A 107 4.77 14.99 6.40
C CYS A 107 6.27 15.29 6.53
N GLU A 108 7.17 14.32 6.71
CA GLU A 108 8.59 14.49 6.33
C GLU A 108 9.21 13.23 5.63
N LYS A 109 9.93 13.46 4.52
CA LYS A 109 11.02 12.65 3.89
C LYS A 109 10.83 11.50 2.85
N LEU A 110 10.27 11.67 1.62
CA LEU A 110 10.30 10.71 0.46
C LEU A 110 10.42 11.25 -1.05
N VAL A 111 11.33 10.87 -1.97
CA VAL A 111 11.39 11.07 -3.46
C VAL A 111 12.75 10.57 -4.05
N ASP A 112 12.71 10.05 -5.27
CA ASP A 112 13.78 9.41 -6.09
C ASP A 112 14.32 8.06 -5.57
N ASP A 113 14.37 6.95 -6.32
CA ASP A 113 13.72 6.55 -7.59
C ASP A 113 13.97 5.03 -7.85
N ALA A 114 13.06 4.29 -8.52
CA ALA A 114 13.27 2.91 -9.02
C ALA A 114 12.15 2.37 -9.94
N GLY A 115 12.47 1.35 -10.75
CA GLY A 115 11.55 0.75 -11.72
C GLY A 115 10.91 -0.59 -11.30
N ALA A 116 9.69 -0.83 -11.78
CA ALA A 116 9.02 -2.14 -11.78
C ALA A 116 7.89 -2.14 -12.81
N ALA A 117 7.77 -3.20 -13.62
CA ALA A 117 6.86 -3.23 -14.78
C ALA A 117 5.40 -3.65 -14.47
N ASN A 118 5.07 -3.98 -13.21
CA ASN A 118 3.74 -4.47 -12.79
C ASN A 118 3.41 -4.03 -11.36
N VAL A 119 3.61 -2.75 -11.02
CA VAL A 119 3.30 -2.20 -9.70
C VAL A 119 2.03 -1.34 -9.72
N TRP A 120 1.18 -1.56 -8.71
CA TRP A 120 0.13 -0.62 -8.34
C TRP A 120 0.53 0.17 -7.11
N LEU A 121 0.15 1.44 -7.08
CA LEU A 121 0.26 2.29 -5.90
C LEU A 121 -1.13 2.60 -5.38
N ALA A 122 -1.34 2.52 -4.07
CA ALA A 122 -2.61 2.84 -3.44
C ALA A 122 -2.38 3.63 -2.15
N GLY A 123 -3.21 4.64 -1.87
CA GLY A 123 -3.13 5.32 -0.59
C GLY A 123 -4.34 6.18 -0.24
N HIS A 124 -4.54 6.39 1.06
CA HIS A 124 -5.63 7.20 1.61
C HIS A 124 -5.10 8.46 2.30
N SER A 125 -5.79 9.60 2.14
CA SER A 125 -5.41 10.88 2.75
C SER A 125 -3.95 11.24 2.45
N LEU A 126 -3.07 11.49 3.44
CA LEU A 126 -1.65 11.73 3.15
C LEU A 126 -0.99 10.59 2.36
N GLY A 127 -1.39 9.33 2.60
CA GLY A 127 -0.89 8.17 1.87
C GLY A 127 -1.18 8.23 0.37
N SER A 128 -2.28 8.89 -0.04
CA SER A 128 -2.55 9.10 -1.47
C SER A 128 -1.57 10.08 -2.09
N LEU A 129 -1.17 11.13 -1.36
CA LEU A 129 -0.17 12.08 -1.85
C LEU A 129 1.22 11.43 -1.92
N ILE A 130 1.54 10.52 -0.99
CA ILE A 130 2.73 9.66 -1.09
C ILE A 130 2.67 8.81 -2.38
N ALA A 131 1.57 8.09 -2.60
CA ALA A 131 1.36 7.29 -3.82
C ALA A 131 1.49 8.13 -5.10
N LEU A 132 0.95 9.35 -5.12
CA LEU A 132 1.06 10.28 -6.26
C LEU A 132 2.50 10.73 -6.51
N LEU A 133 3.27 11.04 -5.45
CA LEU A 133 4.67 11.45 -5.59
C LEU A 133 5.57 10.31 -6.06
N VAL A 134 5.38 9.08 -5.53
CA VAL A 134 6.04 7.86 -6.00
C VAL A 134 5.71 7.61 -7.48
N GLY A 135 4.42 7.58 -7.84
CA GLY A 135 3.98 7.27 -9.20
C GLY A 135 4.46 8.28 -10.24
N ARG A 136 4.41 9.58 -9.92
CA ARG A 136 4.95 10.65 -10.78
C ARG A 136 6.45 10.49 -11.03
N ASN A 137 7.19 9.98 -10.07
CA ASN A 137 8.61 9.70 -10.18
C ASN A 137 8.87 8.45 -11.05
N MET A 138 8.18 7.34 -10.79
CA MET A 138 8.24 6.14 -11.63
C MET A 138 7.87 6.43 -13.10
N VAL A 139 6.90 7.31 -13.36
CA VAL A 139 6.55 7.76 -14.73
C VAL A 139 7.68 8.55 -15.39
N LYS A 140 8.41 9.43 -14.67
CA LYS A 140 9.61 10.10 -15.21
C LYS A 140 10.71 9.12 -15.60
N MET A 141 10.79 7.97 -14.92
CA MET A 141 11.72 6.89 -15.24
C MET A 141 11.22 5.96 -16.38
N GLY A 142 10.06 6.24 -16.98
CA GLY A 142 9.52 5.47 -18.10
C GLY A 142 8.58 4.31 -17.73
N PHE A 143 8.16 4.18 -16.46
CA PHE A 143 7.25 3.12 -16.04
C PHE A 143 5.77 3.57 -16.07
N LEU A 144 4.90 2.71 -16.58
CA LEU A 144 3.46 2.86 -16.44
C LEU A 144 3.04 2.32 -15.07
N VAL A 145 2.38 3.15 -14.26
CA VAL A 145 2.02 2.82 -12.87
C VAL A 145 0.55 3.11 -12.59
N GLU A 146 -0.22 2.06 -12.36
CA GLU A 146 -1.64 2.21 -11.99
C GLU A 146 -1.73 2.70 -10.54
N THR A 147 -2.39 3.85 -10.33
CA THR A 147 -2.35 4.58 -9.04
C THR A 147 -3.75 4.87 -8.52
N TYR A 148 -4.06 4.43 -7.31
CA TYR A 148 -5.35 4.54 -6.63
C TYR A 148 -5.28 5.56 -5.49
N LEU A 149 -5.96 6.69 -5.66
CA LEU A 149 -5.93 7.81 -4.72
C LEU A 149 -7.27 7.93 -3.99
N PHE A 150 -7.27 7.65 -2.69
CA PHE A 150 -8.47 7.73 -1.84
C PHE A 150 -8.44 9.01 -0.99
N ASN A 151 -9.42 9.90 -1.19
CA ASN A 151 -9.56 11.15 -0.44
C ASN A 151 -8.27 12.00 -0.36
N PRO A 152 -7.65 12.39 -1.50
CA PRO A 152 -6.41 13.15 -1.49
C PRO A 152 -6.58 14.55 -0.88
N PRO A 153 -5.62 15.03 -0.07
CA PRO A 153 -5.59 16.44 0.34
C PRO A 153 -5.41 17.35 -0.88
N PHE A 154 -5.91 18.59 -0.79
CA PHE A 154 -5.88 19.55 -1.90
C PHE A 154 -4.48 19.72 -2.51
N ALA A 155 -4.42 19.76 -3.85
CA ALA A 155 -3.18 19.63 -4.62
C ALA A 155 -2.10 20.70 -4.34
N SER A 156 -2.47 21.84 -3.73
CA SER A 156 -1.55 22.91 -3.32
C SER A 156 -0.48 22.46 -2.31
N LEU A 157 -0.75 21.42 -1.52
CA LEU A 157 0.22 20.85 -0.57
C LEU A 157 1.35 20.04 -1.24
N SER A 158 1.17 19.57 -2.47
CA SER A 158 2.12 18.67 -3.14
C SER A 158 3.55 19.22 -3.21
N ARG A 159 3.69 20.53 -3.46
CA ARG A 159 5.01 21.20 -3.60
C ARG A 159 5.73 21.43 -2.27
N LEU A 160 4.96 21.55 -1.18
CA LEU A 160 5.52 21.67 0.17
C LEU A 160 6.01 20.30 0.62
N VAL A 161 5.12 19.31 0.51
CA VAL A 161 5.37 17.89 0.78
C VAL A 161 6.63 17.47 0.02
N GLU A 162 6.65 17.47 -1.31
CA GLU A 162 7.77 17.06 -2.18
C GLU A 162 9.18 17.50 -1.72
N ARG A 163 9.35 18.74 -1.22
CA ARG A 163 10.64 19.27 -0.75
C ARG A 163 11.07 18.72 0.59
N ILE A 164 10.14 18.69 1.54
CA ILE A 164 10.36 18.06 2.84
C ILE A 164 10.62 16.58 2.60
N ILE A 165 10.15 16.07 1.47
CA ILE A 165 10.09 14.66 1.18
C ILE A 165 11.50 14.18 0.67
N LYS A 166 11.80 13.67 -0.52
CA LYS A 166 13.13 13.04 -0.82
C LYS A 166 13.62 11.83 0.04
N LYS A 167 14.30 11.99 1.17
CA LYS A 167 15.33 11.01 1.62
C LYS A 167 14.90 9.53 1.84
N GLN A 168 13.73 9.20 2.42
CA GLN A 168 13.34 7.81 2.72
C GLN A 168 12.73 7.02 1.54
N ILE A 169 12.12 7.64 0.49
CA ILE A 169 11.65 6.84 -0.69
C ILE A 169 12.83 6.15 -1.34
N SER A 170 14.03 6.76 -1.33
CA SER A 170 15.22 6.13 -1.91
C SER A 170 15.56 4.81 -1.19
N LYS A 171 15.55 4.82 0.15
CA LYS A 171 15.73 3.63 1.01
C LYS A 171 14.59 2.61 0.83
N PHE A 172 13.36 3.08 0.65
CA PHE A 172 12.17 2.24 0.45
C PHE A 172 12.12 1.60 -0.95
N MET A 173 12.32 2.36 -2.02
CA MET A 173 12.34 1.88 -3.40
C MET A 173 13.51 0.90 -3.62
N ALA A 174 14.68 1.14 -3.03
CA ALA A 174 15.77 0.16 -3.01
C ALA A 174 15.37 -1.18 -2.35
N ARG A 175 14.43 -1.15 -1.38
CA ARG A 175 13.90 -2.33 -0.70
C ARG A 175 12.83 -3.04 -1.52
N ILE A 176 11.92 -2.29 -2.15
CA ILE A 176 11.01 -2.79 -3.20
C ILE A 176 11.80 -3.50 -4.29
N ILE A 177 12.86 -2.89 -4.83
CA ILE A 177 13.74 -3.53 -5.81
C ILE A 177 14.31 -4.83 -5.23
N GLY A 178 14.89 -4.77 -4.03
CA GLY A 178 15.50 -5.93 -3.37
C GLY A 178 14.53 -7.10 -3.21
N ASP A 179 13.26 -6.83 -2.90
CA ASP A 179 12.23 -7.86 -2.74
C ASP A 179 11.63 -8.30 -4.08
N VAL A 180 11.37 -7.39 -5.01
CA VAL A 180 10.77 -7.68 -6.33
C VAL A 180 11.76 -8.31 -7.31
N ILE A 181 13.08 -8.10 -7.16
CA ILE A 181 14.12 -8.82 -7.93
C ILE A 181 14.41 -10.21 -7.33
N ARG A 182 14.13 -10.43 -6.04
CA ARG A 182 14.33 -11.73 -5.37
C ARG A 182 13.11 -12.65 -5.38
N ALA A 183 11.95 -12.18 -5.85
CA ALA A 183 10.64 -12.85 -5.74
C ALA A 183 10.04 -13.20 -7.11
#